data_AF-A0A7J9GIP7-F1
#
_entry.id   AF-A0A7J9GIP7-F1
#
_cell.length_a   1.000
_cell.length_b   1.000
_cell.length_c   1.000
_cell.angle_alpha   90.00
_cell.angle_beta   90.00
_cell.angle_gamma   90.00
#
_symmetry.space_group_name_H-M   'P 1'
#
loop_
_entity.id
_entity.type
_entity.pdbx_description
1 polymer ?
#
loop_
_entity_poly.entity_id
_entity_poly.type
_entity_poly.pdbx_seq_one_letter_code
_entity_poly.pdbx_strand_id
1 'polypeptide(L)'
;HKHPLFLYTEYRGGCVACGENNIKGLLRCKDCDFSLDRRCFSLPITSQHKSDEHLLSLTYHDDNSYSESHFCDVCEECRDPNIWFYHCATCDTSAHVNCVLGKSPFLKPGNIIKVRKNIHEHPLTVIKKIYYYPNCDKCGGVEVTTLQNYHFSFAENTEYGPDIITCNAE
;
A
#
# COMPACT_ATOMS: atom_id res chain seq x y z
N HIS A 1 13.17 -3.68 -14.35
CA HIS A 1 13.16 -2.91 -15.61
C HIS A 1 14.41 -2.04 -15.69
N LYS A 2 15.05 -1.87 -16.88
CA LYS A 2 16.36 -1.19 -17.02
C LYS A 2 16.32 0.17 -17.75
N HIS A 3 15.26 0.49 -18.48
CA HIS A 3 15.19 1.77 -19.20
C HIS A 3 14.72 2.92 -18.27
N PRO A 4 15.03 4.18 -18.62
CA PRO A 4 14.50 5.35 -17.92
C PRO A 4 12.96 5.41 -18.00
N LEU A 5 12.35 5.92 -16.92
CA LEU A 5 10.93 6.20 -16.87
C LEU A 5 10.70 7.72 -16.87
N PHE A 6 9.70 8.15 -17.63
CA PHE A 6 9.30 9.55 -17.72
C PHE A 6 7.86 9.71 -17.24
N LEU A 7 7.56 10.81 -16.56
CA LEU A 7 6.21 11.10 -16.10
C LEU A 7 5.37 11.71 -17.23
N TYR A 8 4.25 11.06 -17.55
CA TYR A 8 3.27 11.55 -18.53
C TYR A 8 1.97 11.92 -17.81
N THR A 9 1.79 13.21 -17.49
CA THR A 9 0.69 13.71 -16.66
C THR A 9 -0.69 13.55 -17.30
N GLU A 10 -0.78 13.64 -18.63
CA GLU A 10 -2.04 13.55 -19.38
C GLU A 10 -2.36 12.14 -19.87
N TYR A 11 -1.42 11.21 -19.76
CA TYR A 11 -1.65 9.83 -20.16
C TYR A 11 -2.54 9.11 -19.14
N ARG A 12 -3.43 8.26 -19.67
CA ARG A 12 -4.23 7.30 -18.90
C ARG A 12 -3.93 5.89 -19.35
N GLY A 13 -3.68 5.00 -18.39
CA GLY A 13 -3.38 3.60 -18.68
C GLY A 13 -3.31 2.74 -17.41
N GLY A 14 -2.67 1.59 -17.56
CA GLY A 14 -2.47 0.62 -16.49
C GLY A 14 -1.16 0.76 -15.73
N CYS A 15 -1.13 0.30 -14.49
CA CYS A 15 0.07 0.11 -13.70
C CYS A 15 0.43 -1.39 -13.67
N VAL A 16 1.63 -1.74 -14.14
CA VAL A 16 2.07 -3.15 -14.18
C VAL A 16 2.34 -3.73 -12.79
N ALA A 17 2.49 -2.87 -11.77
CA ALA A 17 2.80 -3.31 -10.41
C ALA A 17 1.57 -3.67 -9.58
N CYS A 18 0.45 -2.96 -9.75
CA CYS A 18 -0.77 -3.20 -8.98
C CYS A 18 -1.95 -3.65 -9.83
N GLY A 19 -1.82 -3.72 -11.15
CA GLY A 19 -2.88 -4.12 -12.08
C GLY A 19 -4.00 -3.08 -12.26
N GLU A 20 -3.99 -1.97 -11.52
CA GLU A 20 -4.98 -0.90 -11.66
C GLU A 20 -4.92 -0.24 -13.04
N ASN A 21 -6.09 0.07 -13.59
CA ASN A 21 -6.27 0.66 -14.93
C ASN A 21 -6.86 2.07 -14.87
N ASN A 22 -6.83 2.79 -15.99
CA ASN A 22 -7.38 4.14 -16.14
C ASN A 22 -6.74 5.22 -15.24
N ILE A 23 -5.53 4.98 -14.73
CA ILE A 23 -4.78 5.89 -13.87
C ILE A 23 -4.26 7.05 -14.71
N LYS A 24 -4.54 8.29 -14.28
CA LYS A 24 -3.98 9.50 -14.89
C LYS A 24 -2.60 9.79 -14.29
N GLY A 25 -1.62 10.10 -15.12
CA GLY A 25 -0.29 10.50 -14.64
C GLY A 25 0.58 9.31 -14.27
N LEU A 26 1.13 8.64 -15.28
CA LEU A 26 1.94 7.43 -15.12
C LEU A 26 3.42 7.71 -15.44
N LEU A 27 4.31 7.03 -14.73
CA LEU A 27 5.72 6.92 -15.10
C LEU A 27 5.85 5.80 -16.13
N ARG A 28 6.24 6.13 -17.36
CA ARG A 28 6.30 5.16 -18.46
C ARG A 28 7.67 5.08 -19.07
N CYS A 29 8.03 3.88 -19.48
CA CYS A 29 9.10 3.67 -20.43
C CYS A 29 8.62 4.10 -21.84
N LYS A 30 9.52 4.71 -22.61
CA LYS A 30 9.26 5.01 -24.02
C LYS A 30 9.51 3.80 -24.92
N ASP A 31 10.40 2.92 -24.50
CA ASP A 31 10.94 1.82 -25.31
C ASP A 31 10.18 0.50 -25.11
N CYS A 32 9.34 0.40 -24.06
CA CYS A 32 8.48 -0.77 -23.82
C CYS A 32 7.21 -0.40 -23.06
N ASP A 33 6.26 -1.33 -22.98
CA ASP A 33 4.96 -1.18 -22.30
C ASP A 33 5.05 -1.27 -20.76
N PHE A 34 6.14 -0.76 -20.20
CA PHE A 34 6.30 -0.67 -18.75
C PHE A 34 5.77 0.68 -18.24
N SER A 35 4.77 0.61 -17.37
CA SER A 35 4.15 1.78 -16.74
C SER A 35 3.86 1.56 -15.27
N LEU A 36 4.23 2.54 -14.44
CA LEU A 36 3.98 2.53 -13.00
C LEU A 36 3.20 3.77 -12.59
N ASP A 37 2.26 3.59 -11.68
CA ASP A 37 1.72 4.71 -10.93
C ASP A 37 2.75 5.24 -9.93
N ARG A 38 2.47 6.42 -9.37
CA ARG A 38 3.40 7.09 -8.46
C ARG A 38 3.57 6.34 -7.13
N ARG A 39 2.55 5.61 -6.68
CA ARG A 39 2.58 4.83 -5.43
C ARG A 39 3.50 3.63 -5.60
N CYS A 40 3.29 2.86 -6.66
CA CYS A 40 4.05 1.67 -7.02
C CYS A 40 5.51 1.99 -7.35
N PHE A 41 5.77 3.12 -8.02
CA PHE A 41 7.14 3.61 -8.23
C PHE A 41 7.86 3.93 -6.92
N SER A 42 7.13 4.31 -5.87
CA SER A 42 7.70 4.68 -4.57
C SER A 42 7.83 3.50 -3.61
N LEU A 43 7.48 2.29 -4.03
CA LEU A 43 7.62 1.10 -3.18
C LEU A 43 9.10 0.80 -2.90
N PRO A 44 9.44 0.46 -1.65
CA PRO A 44 10.82 0.09 -1.33
C PRO A 44 11.16 -1.26 -1.97
N ILE A 45 12.34 -1.36 -2.57
CA ILE A 45 12.81 -2.60 -3.21
C ILE A 45 12.91 -3.74 -2.20
N THR A 46 13.24 -3.44 -0.95
CA THR A 46 13.29 -4.40 0.15
C THR A 46 12.57 -3.85 1.37
N SER A 47 11.89 -4.73 2.12
CA SER A 47 11.28 -4.36 3.39
C SER A 47 11.37 -5.52 4.38
N GLN A 48 11.48 -5.20 5.67
CA GLN A 48 11.35 -6.19 6.74
C GLN A 48 9.87 -6.27 7.16
N HIS A 49 9.37 -7.49 7.31
CA HIS A 49 8.08 -7.73 7.98
C HIS A 49 8.36 -8.24 9.39
N LYS A 50 7.48 -7.97 10.38
CA LYS A 50 7.75 -8.36 11.77
C LYS A 50 7.80 -9.87 11.97
N SER A 51 7.13 -10.63 11.12
CA SER A 51 7.11 -12.10 11.17
C SER A 51 8.35 -12.74 10.54
N ASP A 52 9.23 -11.96 9.89
CA ASP A 52 10.45 -12.44 9.25
C ASP A 52 11.69 -11.70 9.76
N GLU A 53 12.73 -12.44 10.12
CA GLU A 53 14.03 -11.82 10.41
C GLU A 53 14.71 -11.31 9.13
N HIS A 54 14.44 -11.94 7.98
CA HIS A 54 15.04 -11.60 6.70
C HIS A 54 14.27 -10.48 5.98
N LEU A 55 14.99 -9.73 5.14
CA LEU A 55 14.37 -8.75 4.26
C LEU A 55 13.63 -9.47 3.12
N LEU A 56 12.37 -9.10 2.91
CA LEU A 56 11.63 -9.48 1.72
C LEU A 56 11.99 -8.51 0.59
N SER A 57 12.12 -9.04 -0.62
CA SER A 57 12.39 -8.28 -1.84
C SER A 57 11.14 -8.16 -2.69
N LEU A 58 10.89 -6.96 -3.21
CA LEU A 58 9.80 -6.69 -4.12
C LEU A 58 10.08 -7.36 -5.46
N THR A 59 9.20 -8.28 -5.86
CA THR A 59 9.29 -9.07 -7.08
C THR A 59 7.93 -9.14 -7.79
N TYR A 60 7.94 -9.69 -8.99
CA TYR A 60 6.77 -9.89 -9.85
C TYR A 60 6.77 -11.27 -10.52
N HIS A 61 7.77 -12.10 -10.22
CA HIS A 61 7.91 -13.45 -10.72
C HIS A 61 7.95 -14.42 -9.56
N ASP A 62 7.15 -15.47 -9.64
CA ASP A 62 7.37 -16.71 -8.90
C ASP A 62 8.36 -17.54 -9.73
N ASP A 63 9.66 -17.42 -9.45
CA ASP A 63 10.69 -18.24 -10.13
C ASP A 63 10.56 -19.74 -9.79
N ASN A 64 9.75 -20.07 -8.78
CA ASN A 64 9.45 -21.43 -8.37
C ASN A 64 8.21 -21.95 -9.09
N SER A 65 8.42 -22.74 -10.14
CA SER A 65 7.39 -23.60 -10.78
C SER A 65 6.78 -24.65 -9.84
N TYR A 66 7.09 -24.60 -8.53
CA TYR A 66 6.64 -25.51 -7.48
C TYR A 66 5.64 -24.88 -6.51
N SER A 67 5.47 -23.55 -6.49
CA SER A 67 4.45 -22.90 -5.66
C SER A 67 3.16 -22.75 -6.45
N GLU A 68 2.40 -23.84 -6.59
CA GLU A 68 0.98 -23.78 -6.99
C GLU A 68 0.14 -22.95 -5.99
N SER A 69 0.71 -22.62 -4.83
CA SER A 69 0.14 -21.76 -3.81
C SER A 69 0.49 -20.28 -4.06
N HIS A 70 -0.30 -19.61 -4.91
CA HIS A 70 -0.34 -18.14 -4.95
C HIS A 70 -1.06 -17.61 -3.71
N PHE A 71 -0.53 -17.83 -2.52
CA PHE A 71 -1.08 -17.33 -1.27
C PHE A 71 -0.12 -16.34 -0.61
N CYS A 72 -0.67 -15.50 0.24
CA CYS A 72 0.07 -14.60 1.10
C CYS A 72 0.27 -15.25 2.47
N ASP A 73 1.50 -15.44 2.91
CA ASP A 73 1.81 -16.08 4.20
C ASP A 73 1.45 -15.20 5.42
N VAL A 74 1.04 -13.94 5.19
CA VAL A 74 0.65 -13.00 6.26
C VAL A 74 -0.85 -12.99 6.51
N CYS A 75 -1.67 -13.03 5.46
CA CYS A 75 -3.14 -13.01 5.59
C CYS A 75 -3.82 -14.30 5.14
N GLU A 76 -3.06 -15.27 4.63
CA GLU A 76 -3.53 -16.57 4.13
C GLU A 76 -4.51 -16.46 2.96
N GLU A 77 -4.62 -15.29 2.33
CA GLU A 77 -5.46 -15.06 1.15
C GLU A 77 -4.69 -15.25 -0.16
N CYS A 78 -5.43 -15.54 -1.24
CA CYS A 78 -4.85 -15.65 -2.58
C CYS A 78 -4.18 -14.34 -3.02
N ARG A 79 -3.04 -14.46 -3.68
CA ARG A 79 -2.32 -13.41 -4.36
C ARG A 79 -2.59 -13.49 -5.87
N ASP A 80 -2.67 -12.34 -6.52
CA ASP A 80 -2.68 -12.30 -7.98
C ASP A 80 -1.24 -12.50 -8.48
N PRO A 81 -0.96 -13.54 -9.29
CA PRO A 81 0.38 -13.79 -9.81
C PRO A 81 0.87 -12.72 -10.80
N ASN A 82 -0.02 -11.87 -11.31
CA ASN A 82 0.32 -10.85 -12.31
C ASN A 82 0.70 -9.49 -11.70
N ILE A 83 0.61 -9.34 -10.38
CA ILE A 83 0.93 -8.09 -9.67
C ILE A 83 2.15 -8.28 -8.77
N TRP A 84 2.77 -7.17 -8.37
CA TRP A 84 3.95 -7.19 -7.53
C TRP A 84 3.66 -7.63 -6.10
N PHE A 85 4.64 -8.26 -5.49
CA PHE A 85 4.58 -8.79 -4.14
C PHE A 85 5.97 -8.85 -3.50
N TYR A 86 6.02 -9.07 -2.19
CA TYR A 86 7.28 -9.24 -1.48
C TYR A 86 7.58 -10.73 -1.30
N HIS A 87 8.81 -11.13 -1.59
CA HIS A 87 9.28 -12.49 -1.44
C HIS A 87 10.62 -12.56 -0.71
N CYS A 88 10.78 -13.51 0.20
CA CYS A 88 12.04 -13.84 0.82
C CYS A 88 12.52 -15.22 0.32
N ALA A 89 13.57 -15.26 -0.49
CA ALA A 89 14.10 -16.52 -0.99
C ALA A 89 14.70 -17.43 0.11
N THR A 90 15.06 -16.86 1.27
CA THR A 90 15.63 -17.62 2.40
C THR A 90 14.54 -18.31 3.22
N CYS A 91 13.43 -17.61 3.49
CA CYS A 91 12.30 -18.15 4.24
C CYS A 91 11.26 -18.85 3.35
N ASP A 92 11.33 -18.63 2.03
CA ASP A 92 10.27 -18.93 1.05
C ASP A 92 8.96 -18.17 1.31
N THR A 93 8.99 -17.11 2.13
CA THR A 93 7.81 -16.31 2.46
C THR A 93 7.41 -15.41 1.31
N SER A 94 6.15 -15.44 0.91
CA SER A 94 5.51 -14.58 -0.09
C SER A 94 4.35 -13.81 0.52
N ALA A 95 4.31 -12.49 0.34
CA ALA A 95 3.28 -11.64 0.94
C ALA A 95 2.83 -10.52 0.00
N HIS A 96 1.56 -10.12 0.09
CA HIS A 96 1.07 -8.94 -0.61
C HIS A 96 1.84 -7.69 -0.16
N VAL A 97 1.97 -6.72 -1.08
CA VAL A 97 2.61 -5.42 -0.78
C VAL A 97 1.99 -4.75 0.45
N ASN A 98 0.66 -4.76 0.55
CA ASN A 98 -0.06 -4.13 1.66
C ASN A 98 0.08 -4.90 2.98
N CYS A 99 0.35 -6.21 2.95
CA CYS A 99 0.59 -6.99 4.17
C CYS A 99 1.96 -6.68 4.77
N VAL A 100 2.96 -6.38 3.93
CA VAL A 100 4.31 -6.02 4.41
C VAL A 100 4.40 -4.56 4.82
N LEU A 101 3.83 -3.65 4.03
CA LEU A 101 3.99 -2.20 4.25
C LEU A 101 2.81 -1.54 4.97
N GLY A 102 1.70 -2.25 5.16
CA GLY A 102 0.45 -1.71 5.68
C GLY A 102 -0.38 -0.97 4.61
N LYS A 103 -1.59 -0.54 4.99
CA LYS A 103 -2.54 0.16 4.10
C LYS A 103 -2.10 1.58 3.72
N SER A 104 -1.13 2.15 4.44
CA SER A 104 -0.66 3.52 4.24
C SER A 104 0.86 3.64 4.42
N PRO A 105 1.65 3.00 3.54
CA PRO A 105 3.09 2.85 3.73
C PRO A 105 3.87 4.17 3.68
N PHE A 106 3.26 5.21 3.12
CA PHE A 106 3.84 6.55 3.00
C PHE A 106 3.45 7.49 4.15
N LEU A 107 2.53 7.07 5.03
CA LEU A 107 2.14 7.83 6.20
C LEU A 107 2.98 7.40 7.39
N LYS A 108 3.79 8.31 7.91
CA LYS A 108 4.56 8.07 9.14
C LYS A 108 3.76 8.59 10.34
N PRO A 109 3.80 7.90 11.49
CA PRO A 109 3.30 8.45 12.73
C PRO A 109 3.92 9.83 12.99
N GLY A 110 3.10 10.80 13.36
CA GLY A 110 3.50 12.20 13.55
C GLY A 110 3.43 13.06 12.28
N ASN A 111 3.15 12.49 11.11
CA ASN A 111 2.90 13.29 9.90
C ASN A 111 1.61 14.10 10.08
N ILE A 112 1.70 15.39 9.75
CA ILE A 112 0.57 16.31 9.72
C ILE A 112 0.01 16.37 8.29
N ILE A 113 -1.25 15.98 8.12
CA ILE A 113 -1.94 15.95 6.82
C ILE A 113 -3.01 17.05 6.80
N LYS A 114 -3.12 17.75 5.66
CA LYS A 114 -4.23 18.67 5.37
C LYS A 114 -5.22 17.97 4.46
N VAL A 115 -6.41 17.64 4.97
CA VAL A 115 -7.45 16.98 4.17
C VAL A 115 -8.25 18.03 3.40
N ARG A 116 -8.42 17.85 2.08
CA ARG A 116 -9.22 18.73 1.23
C ARG A 116 -10.55 18.05 0.83
N LYS A 117 -11.61 18.35 1.58
CA LYS A 117 -12.95 18.78 1.11
C LYS A 117 -13.98 18.69 2.26
N ASN A 118 -14.54 19.85 2.61
CA ASN A 118 -15.86 20.10 3.18
C ASN A 118 -16.22 19.63 4.62
N ILE A 119 -15.29 19.18 5.47
CA ILE A 119 -15.67 18.82 6.87
C ILE A 119 -14.81 19.51 7.96
N HIS A 120 -13.57 19.95 7.72
CA HIS A 120 -12.82 20.73 8.74
C HIS A 120 -11.54 21.43 8.20
N GLU A 121 -11.10 22.49 8.90
CA GLU A 121 -9.96 23.38 8.55
C GLU A 121 -8.73 23.26 9.49
N HIS A 122 -8.49 22.10 10.10
CA HIS A 122 -7.31 21.92 10.95
C HIS A 122 -6.48 20.68 10.59
N PRO A 123 -5.18 20.70 10.90
CA PRO A 123 -4.29 19.64 10.52
C PRO A 123 -4.56 18.34 11.28
N LEU A 124 -4.35 17.22 10.61
CA LEU A 124 -4.58 15.87 11.12
C LEU A 124 -3.24 15.19 11.40
N THR A 125 -3.09 14.55 12.56
CA THR A 125 -1.88 13.80 12.89
C THR A 125 -2.11 12.31 12.68
N VAL A 126 -1.20 11.66 11.96
CA VAL A 126 -1.21 10.20 11.82
C VAL A 126 -0.69 9.59 13.12
N ILE A 127 -1.46 8.70 13.73
CA ILE A 127 -1.03 7.94 14.91
C ILE A 127 -1.19 6.43 14.67
N LYS A 128 -0.37 5.62 15.34
CA LYS A 128 -0.61 4.18 15.41
C LYS A 128 -1.79 3.92 16.32
N LYS A 129 -2.75 3.10 15.89
CA LYS A 129 -3.89 2.69 16.72
C LYS A 129 -3.36 1.93 17.93
N ILE A 130 -3.42 2.57 19.09
CA ILE A 130 -3.40 1.92 20.40
C ILE A 130 -4.86 1.90 20.85
N TYR A 131 -5.36 0.77 21.34
CA TYR A 131 -6.80 0.51 21.63
C TYR A 131 -7.54 1.56 22.48
N TYR A 132 -6.83 2.54 23.04
CA TYR A 132 -7.32 3.53 23.99
C TYR A 132 -7.44 4.97 23.47
N TYR A 133 -7.20 5.25 22.18
CA TYR A 133 -7.37 6.62 21.69
C TYR A 133 -8.85 6.94 21.48
N PRO A 134 -9.41 7.92 22.22
CA PRO A 134 -10.77 8.36 22.00
C PRO A 134 -10.87 9.00 20.62
N ASN A 135 -11.96 8.69 19.94
CA ASN A 135 -12.34 9.40 18.74
C ASN A 135 -12.55 10.88 19.08
N CYS A 136 -12.24 11.74 18.10
CA CYS A 136 -12.59 13.15 18.16
C CYS A 136 -14.08 13.33 18.44
N ASP A 137 -14.47 13.98 19.54
CA ASP A 137 -15.89 14.22 19.90
C ASP A 137 -16.65 14.98 18.81
N LYS A 138 -15.95 15.79 18.01
CA LYS A 138 -16.54 16.57 16.91
C LYS A 138 -16.62 15.81 15.58
N CYS A 139 -15.80 14.79 15.39
CA CYS A 139 -15.53 14.22 14.07
C CYS A 139 -15.41 12.69 14.03
N GLY A 140 -15.62 11.99 15.15
CA GLY A 140 -15.76 10.54 15.22
C GLY A 140 -14.49 9.74 14.93
N GLY A 141 -13.35 10.38 14.64
CA GLY A 141 -12.15 9.73 14.12
C GLY A 141 -12.29 9.39 12.63
N VAL A 142 -11.21 9.46 11.87
CA VAL A 142 -11.20 9.04 10.46
C VAL A 142 -10.24 7.87 10.30
N GLU A 143 -10.76 6.70 9.95
CA GLU A 143 -9.92 5.57 9.56
C GLU A 143 -9.35 5.82 8.16
N VAL A 144 -8.03 5.63 8.00
CA VAL A 144 -7.38 5.81 6.70
C VAL A 144 -7.66 4.60 5.83
N THR A 145 -8.75 4.67 5.07
CA THR A 145 -8.81 4.00 3.77
C THR A 145 -8.45 5.06 2.74
N THR A 146 -7.38 4.82 1.97
CA THR A 146 -6.95 5.76 0.93
C THR A 146 -8.14 6.13 0.06
N LEU A 147 -8.42 7.44 -0.04
CA LEU A 147 -9.43 8.03 -0.89
C LEU A 147 -9.24 7.57 -2.35
N GLN A 148 -9.97 6.54 -2.77
CA GLN A 148 -10.79 6.51 -3.98
C GLN A 148 -11.57 5.18 -4.07
N ASN A 149 -12.89 5.29 -3.85
CA ASN A 149 -13.94 4.37 -4.30
C ASN A 149 -13.77 2.87 -4.06
N TYR A 150 -13.95 2.39 -2.83
CA TYR A 150 -14.57 1.08 -2.62
C TYR A 150 -15.48 1.13 -1.38
N HIS A 151 -16.78 1.00 -1.64
CA HIS A 151 -17.72 0.42 -0.69
C HIS A 151 -17.29 -1.05 -0.57
N PHE A 152 -16.96 -1.57 0.62
CA PHE A 152 -17.30 -2.93 1.08
C PHE A 152 -16.68 -3.23 2.44
N SER A 153 -17.28 -4.24 3.04
CA SER A 153 -17.55 -4.53 4.45
C SER A 153 -16.38 -5.12 5.23
N PHE A 154 -16.50 -4.98 6.54
CA PHE A 154 -15.66 -5.54 7.59
C PHE A 154 -15.19 -6.98 7.33
N ALA A 155 -13.90 -7.21 7.56
CA ALA A 155 -13.40 -8.42 8.18
C ALA A 155 -12.46 -7.97 9.30
N GLU A 156 -12.89 -8.20 10.54
CA GLU A 156 -12.02 -8.13 11.72
C GLU A 156 -11.01 -9.29 11.65
N ASN A 157 -9.83 -9.05 12.22
CA ASN A 157 -8.64 -9.93 12.29
C ASN A 157 -7.55 -9.67 11.25
N THR A 158 -6.89 -8.53 11.39
CA THR A 158 -5.43 -8.50 11.26
C THR A 158 -4.86 -7.82 12.50
N GLU A 159 -3.78 -8.37 13.07
CA GLU A 159 -3.02 -7.79 14.19
C GLU A 159 -2.40 -6.41 13.84
N TYR A 160 -2.66 -5.94 12.62
CA TYR A 160 -2.31 -4.64 12.07
C TYR A 160 -3.59 -3.81 11.89
N GLY A 161 -4.04 -3.17 12.97
CA GLY A 161 -5.08 -2.14 12.89
C GLY A 161 -4.70 -1.03 11.90
N PRO A 162 -5.67 -0.42 11.19
CA PRO A 162 -5.39 0.66 10.25
C PRO A 162 -4.68 1.83 10.97
N ASP A 163 -3.82 2.55 10.25
CA ASP A 163 -3.36 3.86 10.72
C ASP A 163 -4.60 4.74 10.94
N ILE A 164 -4.75 5.27 12.15
CA ILE A 164 -5.84 6.19 12.47
C ILE A 164 -5.32 7.60 12.31
N ILE A 165 -6.11 8.42 11.63
CA ILE A 165 -5.91 9.86 11.64
C ILE A 165 -6.74 10.45 12.78
N THR A 166 -6.07 11.08 13.73
CA THR A 166 -6.73 11.88 14.76
C THR A 166 -6.58 13.37 14.46
N CYS A 167 -7.59 14.15 14.81
CA CYS A 167 -7.47 15.59 14.79
C CYS A 167 -6.68 16.09 16.00
N ASN A 168 -5.84 17.09 15.79
CA ASN A 168 -5.39 17.93 16.89
C ASN A 168 -6.39 19.08 16.98
N ALA A 169 -7.19 19.12 18.05
CA ALA A 169 -7.88 20.34 18.43
C ALA A 169 -6.89 21.16 19.27
N GLU A 170 -6.51 22.33 18.77
CA GLU A 170 -6.09 23.42 19.65
C GLU A 170 -7.33 24.13 20.20
#